data_AF-A0A4S1M865-F1
#
_entry.id   AF-A0A4S1M865-F1
#
_cell.length_a   1.000
_cell.length_b   1.000
_cell.length_c   1.000
_cell.angle_alpha   90.00
_cell.angle_beta   90.00
_cell.angle_gamma   90.00
#
_symmetry.space_group_name_H-M   'P 1'
#
loop_
_entity.id
_entity.type
_entity.pdbx_description
1 polymer ?
#
loop_
_entity_poly.entity_id
_entity_poly.type
_entity_poly.pdbx_seq_one_letter_code
_entity_poly.pdbx_strand_id
1 'polypeptide(L)'
;MSLKNKFKNFFSLDDEEYEYEYIETDREEIPEEHESKDRTAYQSKAAGKQNVVSLQSVQKSSKVVLSEPRVYAEAQEIADHIKNRRAVVVNLQRIQHDQAKRIVDFLSGTVYA
;
A
#
# COMPACT_ATOMS: atom_id res chain seq x y z
N MET A 1 -10.23 -16.37 32.33
CA MET A 1 -10.59 -15.27 31.41
C MET A 1 -9.67 -14.08 31.64
N SER A 2 -8.60 -13.85 30.84
CA SER A 2 -7.88 -12.55 30.93
C SER A 2 -6.77 -12.26 29.90
N LEU A 3 -6.46 -13.15 28.94
CA LEU A 3 -5.39 -12.87 27.95
C LEU A 3 -5.92 -12.57 26.55
N LYS A 4 -7.05 -13.18 26.16
CA LYS A 4 -7.67 -12.97 24.84
C LYS A 4 -8.27 -11.56 24.67
N ASN A 5 -8.71 -10.94 25.77
CA ASN A 5 -9.32 -9.59 25.73
C ASN A 5 -8.29 -8.47 25.61
N LYS A 6 -7.04 -8.70 26.04
CA LYS A 6 -5.95 -7.72 25.95
C LYS A 6 -5.33 -7.70 24.55
N PHE A 7 -5.29 -8.85 23.89
CA PHE A 7 -4.83 -8.96 22.51
C PHE A 7 -5.82 -8.32 21.52
N LYS A 8 -7.13 -8.41 21.81
CA LYS A 8 -8.17 -7.77 20.99
C LYS A 8 -8.17 -6.25 21.09
N ASN A 9 -7.94 -5.68 22.28
CA ASN A 9 -7.80 -4.23 22.44
C ASN A 9 -6.51 -3.67 21.82
N PHE A 10 -5.43 -4.46 21.76
CA PHE A 10 -4.18 -4.01 21.14
C PHE A 10 -4.25 -4.02 19.60
N PHE A 11 -5.00 -4.96 19.01
CA PHE A 11 -5.28 -4.98 17.57
C PHE A 11 -6.45 -4.06 17.15
N SER A 12 -7.21 -3.51 18.11
CA SER A 12 -8.32 -2.59 17.84
C SER A 12 -7.94 -1.11 17.96
N LEU A 13 -6.71 -0.80 18.39
CA LEU A 13 -6.18 0.56 18.49
C LEU A 13 -5.19 0.91 17.37
N ASP A 14 -4.81 -0.06 16.53
CA ASP A 14 -3.91 0.14 15.38
C ASP A 14 -4.67 0.14 14.04
N ASP A 15 -6.00 0.14 14.09
CA ASP A 15 -6.89 0.13 12.91
C ASP A 15 -8.08 1.09 13.08
N GLU A 16 -7.84 2.25 13.72
CA GLU A 16 -8.75 3.40 13.60
C GLU A 16 -8.38 4.23 12.37
N GLU A 17 -8.95 3.88 11.21
CA GLU A 17 -9.61 4.91 10.41
C GLU A 17 -10.68 4.31 9.48
N TYR A 18 -11.91 4.85 9.60
CA TYR A 18 -13.11 4.67 8.76
C TYR A 18 -14.11 3.56 9.14
N GLU A 19 -14.70 3.66 10.33
CA GLU A 19 -16.04 3.10 10.59
C GLU A 19 -17.10 4.14 10.21
N TYR A 20 -17.78 3.92 9.07
CA TYR A 20 -18.94 4.71 8.67
C TYR A 20 -20.15 4.30 9.52
N GLU A 21 -20.67 5.20 10.37
CA GLU A 21 -21.98 5.03 11.00
C GLU A 21 -23.08 5.07 9.92
N TYR A 22 -23.62 3.90 9.57
CA TYR A 22 -24.84 3.80 8.78
C TYR A 22 -26.06 4.00 9.70
N ILE A 23 -26.83 5.05 9.43
CA ILE A 23 -28.13 5.28 10.05
C ILE A 23 -29.09 4.19 9.55
N GLU A 24 -29.63 3.39 10.48
CA GLU A 24 -30.68 2.41 10.23
C GLU A 24 -31.89 3.08 9.59
N THR A 25 -32.14 2.77 8.31
CA THR A 25 -33.47 2.90 7.71
C THR A 25 -33.96 1.49 7.46
N ASP A 26 -34.96 1.08 8.23
CA ASP A 26 -35.74 -0.14 8.06
C ASP A 26 -36.12 -0.35 6.59
N ARG A 27 -35.73 -1.49 6.00
CA ARG A 27 -36.53 -2.22 4.99
C ARG A 27 -35.91 -3.55 4.51
N GLU A 28 -36.56 -4.60 4.98
CA GLU A 28 -37.00 -5.82 4.28
C GLU A 28 -35.98 -6.88 3.83
N GLU A 29 -36.28 -8.10 4.30
CA GLU A 29 -35.59 -9.38 4.17
C GLU A 29 -35.47 -9.88 2.72
N ILE A 30 -34.33 -10.47 2.39
CA ILE A 30 -34.20 -11.38 1.23
C ILE A 30 -33.40 -12.61 1.68
N PRO A 31 -33.98 -13.83 1.65
CA PRO A 31 -33.29 -15.05 2.03
C PRO A 31 -32.55 -15.66 0.83
N GLU A 32 -31.28 -16.02 0.99
CA GLU A 32 -30.58 -16.88 0.03
C GLU A 32 -30.10 -18.19 0.66
N GLU A 33 -30.48 -19.25 -0.04
CA GLU A 33 -30.36 -20.68 0.24
C GLU A 33 -28.98 -21.26 -0.16
N HIS A 34 -28.59 -22.33 0.56
CA HIS A 34 -27.82 -23.53 0.16
C HIS A 34 -26.45 -23.34 -0.57
N GLU A 35 -25.32 -23.90 -0.09
CA GLU A 35 -24.90 -25.31 -0.24
C GLU A 35 -23.53 -25.47 0.47
N SER A 36 -23.29 -26.41 1.38
CA SER A 36 -22.99 -27.85 1.22
C SER A 36 -21.54 -28.19 1.64
N LYS A 37 -21.47 -29.02 2.69
CA LYS A 37 -20.45 -29.98 3.13
C LYS A 37 -19.08 -29.98 2.41
N ASP A 38 -18.00 -29.87 3.19
CA ASP A 38 -17.16 -31.07 3.37
C ASP A 38 -16.36 -31.06 4.68
N ARG A 39 -16.49 -32.17 5.42
CA ARG A 39 -15.74 -32.48 6.63
C ARG A 39 -14.79 -33.60 6.24
N THR A 40 -13.50 -33.29 6.07
CA THR A 40 -12.48 -34.33 6.08
C THR A 40 -11.35 -33.94 7.01
N ALA A 41 -11.43 -34.51 8.21
CA ALA A 41 -10.29 -34.72 9.07
C ALA A 41 -9.31 -35.66 8.37
N TYR A 42 -8.05 -35.25 8.22
CA TYR A 42 -6.95 -36.20 8.13
C TYR A 42 -5.82 -35.81 9.07
N GLN A 43 -5.60 -36.72 9.99
CA GLN A 43 -4.63 -36.72 11.06
C GLN A 43 -3.25 -37.09 10.49
N SER A 44 -2.23 -36.32 10.87
CA SER A 44 -0.88 -36.77 11.23
C SER A 44 -0.06 -37.64 10.25
N LYS A 45 1.12 -37.13 9.86
CA LYS A 45 2.46 -37.57 10.32
C LYS A 45 3.54 -37.36 9.24
N ALA A 46 4.72 -36.99 9.75
CA ALA A 46 6.05 -37.24 9.19
C ALA A 46 6.43 -36.54 7.87
N ALA A 47 7.33 -35.57 8.00
CA ALA A 47 8.72 -35.70 7.57
C ALA A 47 9.34 -34.30 7.55
N GLY A 48 10.53 -34.16 8.14
CA GLY A 48 11.30 -32.94 8.13
C GLY A 48 11.60 -32.51 6.70
N LYS A 49 10.79 -31.60 6.18
CA LYS A 49 11.13 -30.78 5.03
C LYS A 49 11.58 -29.45 5.61
N GLN A 50 12.88 -29.24 5.64
CA GLN A 50 13.43 -27.90 5.75
C GLN A 50 12.92 -27.13 4.53
N ASN A 51 11.81 -26.44 4.71
CA ASN A 51 11.15 -25.66 3.68
C ASN A 51 11.94 -24.36 3.54
N VAL A 52 13.10 -24.44 2.88
CA VAL A 52 13.92 -23.27 2.54
C VAL A 52 13.19 -22.55 1.41
N VAL A 53 12.23 -21.71 1.81
CA VAL A 53 11.63 -20.72 0.91
C VAL A 53 12.66 -19.64 0.67
N SER A 54 13.05 -19.48 -0.58
CA SER A 54 13.93 -18.39 -0.98
C SER A 54 13.20 -17.06 -0.81
N LEU A 55 13.62 -16.26 0.17
CA LEU A 55 13.12 -14.89 0.41
C LEU A 55 13.64 -13.89 -0.64
N GLN A 56 13.77 -14.32 -1.90
CA GLN A 56 14.17 -13.47 -3.03
C GLN A 56 13.11 -12.39 -3.33
N SER A 57 11.90 -12.51 -2.78
CA SER A 57 10.81 -11.54 -2.94
C SER A 57 10.83 -10.40 -1.92
N VAL A 58 11.58 -10.50 -0.81
CA VAL A 58 11.53 -9.50 0.28
C VAL A 58 12.45 -8.30 0.03
N GLN A 59 13.36 -8.39 -0.93
CA GLN A 59 14.34 -7.34 -1.17
C GLN A 59 13.96 -6.40 -2.31
N LYS A 60 12.68 -5.99 -2.38
CA LYS A 60 12.33 -4.76 -3.11
C LYS A 60 12.79 -3.57 -2.26
N SER A 61 14.10 -3.30 -2.24
CA SER A 61 14.64 -2.09 -1.63
C SER A 61 14.06 -0.89 -2.37
N SER A 62 13.08 -0.22 -1.77
CA SER A 62 12.58 1.06 -2.26
C SER A 62 13.72 2.07 -2.15
N LYS A 63 14.14 2.62 -3.29
CA LYS A 63 15.16 3.67 -3.33
C LYS A 63 14.44 5.01 -3.38
N VAL A 64 14.85 5.90 -2.49
CA VAL A 64 14.39 7.30 -2.47
C VAL A 64 15.50 8.17 -3.07
N VAL A 65 15.13 9.10 -3.93
CA VAL A 65 16.01 10.04 -4.59
C VAL A 65 15.63 11.45 -4.15
N LEU A 66 16.62 12.24 -3.74
CA LEU A 66 16.41 13.67 -3.48
C LEU A 66 16.90 14.46 -4.70
N SER A 67 16.08 15.40 -5.17
CA SER A 67 16.38 16.26 -6.30
C SER A 67 16.14 17.72 -5.92
N GLU A 68 17.14 18.59 -6.13
CA GLU A 68 17.01 20.05 -6.00
C GLU A 68 17.29 20.69 -7.37
N PRO A 69 16.29 20.74 -8.26
CA PRO A 69 16.50 21.26 -9.60
C PRO A 69 16.78 22.76 -9.59
N ARG A 70 17.63 23.19 -10.53
CA ARG A 70 17.99 24.59 -10.83
C ARG A 70 17.49 25.03 -12.19
N VAL A 71 17.19 24.09 -13.09
CA VAL A 71 16.67 24.37 -14.43
C VAL A 71 15.52 23.43 -14.79
N TYR A 72 14.65 23.86 -15.71
CA TYR A 72 13.49 23.06 -16.13
C TYR A 72 13.87 21.70 -16.73
N ALA A 73 15.00 21.61 -17.43
CA ALA A 73 15.45 20.38 -18.10
C ALA A 73 15.67 19.21 -17.12
N GLU A 74 16.07 19.48 -15.88
CA GLU A 74 16.29 18.45 -14.84
C GLU A 74 14.99 17.74 -14.42
N ALA A 75 13.82 18.28 -14.77
CA ALA A 75 12.55 17.59 -14.58
C ALA A 75 12.48 16.27 -15.36
N GLN A 76 13.19 16.16 -16.49
CA GLN A 76 13.27 14.91 -17.27
C GLN A 76 13.99 13.80 -16.50
N GLU A 77 15.07 14.13 -15.80
CA GLU A 77 15.79 13.16 -14.97
C GLU A 77 14.91 12.66 -13.81
N ILE A 78 14.14 13.56 -13.20
CA ILE A 78 13.15 13.20 -12.16
C ILE A 78 12.10 12.23 -12.74
N ALA A 79 11.62 12.48 -13.95
CA ALA A 79 10.69 11.58 -14.63
C ALA A 79 11.30 10.18 -14.84
N ASP A 80 12.58 10.10 -15.23
CA ASP A 80 13.29 8.82 -15.36
C ASP A 80 13.41 8.09 -14.01
N HIS A 81 13.63 8.82 -12.91
CA HIS A 81 13.63 8.22 -11.58
C HIS A 81 12.26 7.61 -11.22
N ILE A 82 11.18 8.33 -11.50
CA ILE A 82 9.80 7.87 -11.26
C ILE A 82 9.49 6.63 -12.10
N LYS A 83 9.82 6.65 -13.39
CA LYS A 83 9.64 5.52 -14.32
C LYS A 83 10.37 4.25 -13.86
N ASN A 84 11.53 4.41 -13.23
CA ASN A 84 12.31 3.32 -12.63
C ASN A 84 11.77 2.84 -11.26
N ARG A 85 10.55 3.23 -10.87
CA ARG A 85 9.90 2.88 -9.60
C ARG A 85 10.71 3.33 -8.37
N ARG A 86 11.38 4.47 -8.47
CA ARG A 86 12.07 5.13 -7.35
C ARG A 86 11.21 6.29 -6.86
N ALA A 87 11.06 6.42 -5.54
CA ALA A 87 10.40 7.58 -4.96
C ALA A 87 11.32 8.79 -5.10
N VAL A 88 10.78 9.96 -5.44
CA VAL A 88 11.57 11.18 -5.60
C VAL A 88 11.00 12.30 -4.74
N VAL A 89 11.86 12.92 -3.92
CA VAL A 89 11.54 14.14 -3.19
C VAL A 89 12.18 15.30 -3.94
N VAL A 90 11.35 16.27 -4.37
CA VAL A 90 11.78 17.38 -5.21
C VAL A 90 11.71 18.69 -4.43
N ASN A 91 12.83 19.41 -4.37
CA ASN A 91 12.91 20.74 -3.76
C ASN A 91 12.96 21.83 -4.84
N LEU A 92 11.87 22.57 -5.00
CA LEU A 92 11.72 23.61 -6.02
C LEU A 92 12.19 25.01 -5.57
N GLN A 93 12.81 25.17 -4.39
CA GLN A 93 13.18 26.48 -3.83
C GLN A 93 14.10 27.33 -4.72
N ARG A 94 14.88 26.68 -5.61
CA ARG A 94 15.82 27.35 -6.52
C ARG A 94 15.20 27.71 -7.88
N ILE A 95 13.95 27.32 -8.11
CA ILE A 95 13.23 27.52 -9.37
C ILE A 95 12.27 28.70 -9.21
N GLN A 96 12.14 29.51 -10.27
CA GLN A 96 11.12 30.56 -10.32
C GLN A 96 9.73 29.94 -10.33
N HIS A 97 8.78 30.57 -9.63
CA HIS A 97 7.43 30.04 -9.41
C HIS A 97 6.72 29.57 -10.69
N ASP A 98 6.83 30.31 -11.80
CA ASP A 98 6.19 29.92 -13.07
C ASP A 98 6.81 28.65 -13.68
N GLN A 99 8.13 28.49 -13.57
CA GLN A 99 8.79 27.25 -13.99
C GLN A 99 8.49 26.11 -13.03
N ALA A 100 8.38 26.38 -11.72
CA ALA A 100 8.04 25.38 -10.72
C ALA A 100 6.66 24.76 -11.01
N LYS A 101 5.66 25.59 -11.33
CA LYS A 101 4.33 25.11 -11.78
C LYS A 101 4.43 24.20 -13.00
N ARG A 102 5.17 24.61 -14.02
CA ARG A 102 5.36 23.80 -15.24
C ARG A 102 6.06 22.46 -14.95
N ILE A 103 7.02 22.43 -14.02
CA ILE A 103 7.66 21.19 -13.58
C ILE A 103 6.63 20.28 -12.90
N VAL A 104 5.80 20.82 -12.01
CA VAL A 104 4.73 20.05 -11.35
C VAL A 104 3.73 19.50 -12.36
N ASP A 105 3.28 20.30 -13.33
CA ASP A 105 2.37 19.85 -14.38
C ASP A 105 2.99 18.72 -15.23
N PHE A 106 4.26 18.88 -15.63
CA PHE A 106 4.99 17.87 -16.39
C PHE A 106 5.16 16.56 -15.62
N LEU A 107 5.54 16.64 -14.34
CA LEU A 107 5.70 15.46 -13.48
C LEU A 107 4.35 14.79 -13.19
N SER A 108 3.27 15.57 -13.05
CA SER A 108 1.92 15.04 -12.89
C SER A 108 1.48 14.23 -14.12
N GLY A 109 1.79 14.73 -15.33
CA GLY A 109 1.59 13.98 -16.57
C GLY A 109 2.43 12.70 -16.63
N THR A 110 3.66 12.75 -16.12
CA THR A 110 4.57 11.57 -16.05
C THR A 110 4.05 10.51 -15.09
N VAL A 111 3.42 10.90 -13.98
CA VAL A 111 2.85 9.97 -12.98
C VAL A 111 1.56 9.32 -13.47
N TYR A 112 0.79 10.01 -14.33
CA TYR A 112 -0.46 9.49 -14.88
C TYR A 112 -0.26 8.48 -16.03
N ALA A 113 0.78 8.69 -16.85
CA ALA A 113 1.07 7.89 -18.05
C ALA A 113 1.51 6.45 -17.74
#